data_AF-C5DWG1-F1
#
_entry.id   AF-C5DWG1-F1
#
_cell.length_a   1.000
_cell.length_b   1.000
_cell.length_c   1.000
_cell.angle_alpha   90.00
_cell.angle_beta   90.00
_cell.angle_gamma   90.00
#
_symmetry.space_group_name_H-M   'P 1'
#
loop_
_entity.id
_entity.type
_entity.pdbx_description
1 polymer ?
#
loop_
_entity_poly.entity_id
_entity_poly.type
_entity_poly.pdbx_seq_one_letter_code
_entity_poly.pdbx_strand_id
1 'polypeptide(L)'
;MIHSLISTLFLLNLFTIPSFAFNANSKQNVAVYWGQSSGGSQQSLGEYCKSSDADIFLLSFLSDFPNMNLDLSNACSGMGDCSSVGQDIKSCQQQGKIVLLSLGGAAGQYGFSDDNEGEQFAQELWDTFGGGSGNQRPFGDAVVDGFDFDIENNNAKGYAALATALRNKFQGGNKQFYLSAAPQCYYPDASVGDLLNNAQVDFAFIQFYNNYCSVEGQFNWDTWENFAETSSPNKDIKLFLGLPGSVSAAGSGYVSDISTLKSTISKISSSSYFGGVSLWDASQAFSNNVGGQTYVSEIKNALGSVSDSGSDSGSGSGSGQSSSSAAPSASSSWSSSSSAAPSPSVAPTSSSSWISSSAAPSSGSSWISSSAAPSLSVAPTSSASTFAPSSGSSWSSSSTAAPSSSSAPAPSSSSTPAPSSSATPAPSSSSTPAPTQAAPSSSSSDSYPSSRSTTTLAPSPSSTSSSSSAHSLAVSLNQKYFNGYTDQGQCNSGDIACTQNGNFAICDNGSWVETECASGTTCFAYDSDDSVYAGCNFQSLKSNYLS
;
A
#
# COMPACT_ATOMS: atom_id res chain seq x y z
N MET A 1 -79.35 12.03 3.80
CA MET A 1 -78.08 12.11 4.55
C MET A 1 -76.94 11.86 3.57
N ILE A 2 -75.90 12.69 3.58
CA ILE A 2 -74.69 12.49 2.76
C ILE A 2 -73.70 11.69 3.59
N HIS A 3 -73.10 10.63 3.04
CA HIS A 3 -71.86 10.04 3.56
C HIS A 3 -70.93 9.74 2.37
N SER A 4 -69.65 10.03 2.56
CA SER A 4 -68.62 9.98 1.53
C SER A 4 -67.88 8.63 1.54
N LEU A 5 -67.50 8.16 0.37
CA LEU A 5 -66.59 7.02 0.17
C LEU A 5 -65.60 7.35 -0.95
N ILE A 6 -64.64 8.24 -0.64
CA ILE A 6 -63.48 8.49 -1.50
C ILE A 6 -62.51 7.31 -1.29
N SER A 7 -62.39 6.46 -2.31
CA SER A 7 -61.40 5.38 -2.32
C SER A 7 -60.04 5.92 -2.76
N THR A 8 -59.21 6.33 -1.80
CA THR A 8 -57.85 6.82 -2.05
C THR A 8 -56.94 5.66 -2.47
N LEU A 9 -56.76 5.50 -3.78
CA LEU A 9 -55.83 4.53 -4.35
C LEU A 9 -54.38 4.98 -4.07
N PHE A 10 -53.77 4.47 -3.00
CA PHE A 10 -52.38 4.77 -2.64
C PHE A 10 -51.42 4.07 -3.61
N LEU A 11 -51.10 4.75 -4.71
CA LEU A 11 -49.99 4.38 -5.59
C LEU A 11 -48.68 4.57 -4.84
N LEU A 12 -48.14 3.48 -4.27
CA LEU A 12 -46.74 3.42 -3.88
C LEU A 12 -45.90 3.50 -5.15
N ASN A 13 -45.44 4.71 -5.49
CA ASN A 13 -44.24 4.87 -6.29
C ASN A 13 -43.08 4.28 -5.48
N LEU A 14 -42.68 3.05 -5.79
CA LEU A 14 -41.34 2.58 -5.47
C LEU A 14 -40.37 3.47 -6.25
N PHE A 15 -39.90 4.52 -5.61
CA PHE A 15 -38.63 5.13 -5.98
C PHE A 15 -37.57 4.07 -5.79
N THR A 16 -37.20 3.41 -6.88
CA THR A 16 -35.96 2.64 -6.97
C THR A 16 -34.82 3.65 -6.86
N ILE A 17 -34.42 3.95 -5.63
CA ILE A 17 -33.19 4.69 -5.35
C ILE A 17 -32.09 3.92 -6.10
N PRO A 18 -31.35 4.56 -7.02
CA PRO A 18 -30.27 3.89 -7.72
C PRO A 18 -29.27 3.44 -6.65
N SER A 19 -29.10 2.12 -6.51
CA SER A 19 -28.03 1.59 -5.69
C SER A 19 -26.73 1.95 -6.40
N PHE A 20 -25.99 2.90 -5.82
CA PHE A 20 -24.62 3.21 -6.22
C PHE A 20 -23.72 2.04 -5.79
N ALA A 21 -23.86 0.90 -6.46
CA ALA A 21 -23.03 -0.25 -6.22
C ALA A 21 -21.63 0.01 -6.80
N PHE A 22 -20.61 -0.15 -5.97
CA PHE A 22 -19.22 -0.10 -6.41
C PHE A 22 -18.98 -1.08 -7.57
N ASN A 23 -18.33 -0.63 -8.64
CA ASN A 23 -18.04 -1.44 -9.82
C ASN A 23 -16.56 -1.81 -9.88
N ALA A 24 -16.22 -3.01 -9.38
CA ALA A 24 -14.86 -3.57 -9.45
C ALA A 24 -14.32 -3.68 -10.89
N ASN A 25 -15.18 -3.76 -11.91
CA ASN A 25 -14.79 -3.79 -13.33
C ASN A 25 -14.76 -2.40 -13.99
N SER A 26 -14.95 -1.33 -13.24
CA SER A 26 -14.69 0.04 -13.72
C SER A 26 -13.19 0.25 -13.87
N LYS A 27 -12.79 0.87 -14.99
CA LYS A 27 -11.42 1.37 -15.22
C LYS A 27 -11.19 2.75 -14.58
N GLN A 28 -12.20 3.31 -13.90
CA GLN A 28 -12.19 4.66 -13.33
C GLN A 28 -12.16 4.66 -11.79
N ASN A 29 -11.80 3.54 -11.17
CA ASN A 29 -11.72 3.46 -9.72
C ASN A 29 -10.46 4.18 -9.22
N VAL A 30 -10.62 5.00 -8.19
CA VAL A 30 -9.52 5.63 -7.47
C VAL A 30 -9.51 5.08 -6.05
N ALA A 31 -8.41 4.45 -5.67
CA ALA A 31 -8.17 3.98 -4.32
C ALA A 31 -7.32 4.99 -3.54
N VAL A 32 -7.65 5.24 -2.29
CA VAL A 32 -6.87 6.12 -1.41
C VAL A 32 -6.60 5.45 -0.08
N TYR A 33 -5.35 5.49 0.37
CA TYR A 33 -5.00 5.16 1.74
C TYR A 33 -5.47 6.28 2.67
N TRP A 34 -5.99 5.93 3.85
CA TRP A 34 -6.42 6.88 4.87
C TRP A 34 -6.16 6.28 6.26
N GLY A 35 -5.60 7.07 7.16
CA GLY A 35 -5.27 6.66 8.53
C GLY A 35 -3.96 7.28 8.99
N GLN A 36 -2.88 7.16 8.22
CA GLN A 36 -1.55 7.63 8.67
C GLN A 36 -1.33 9.15 8.65
N SER A 37 -2.16 9.93 7.93
CA SER A 37 -2.06 11.40 7.85
C SER A 37 -0.69 11.91 7.36
N SER A 38 -0.18 11.39 6.24
CA SER A 38 1.10 11.79 5.63
C SER A 38 1.23 13.30 5.40
N GLY A 39 0.14 13.98 5.03
CA GLY A 39 0.06 15.43 4.85
C GLY A 39 -0.21 16.23 6.14
N GLY A 40 -0.09 15.60 7.33
CA GLY A 40 -0.23 16.22 8.65
C GLY A 40 -1.59 16.85 8.99
N SER A 41 -2.57 16.72 8.12
CA SER A 41 -3.84 17.49 8.13
C SER A 41 -5.05 16.63 7.75
N GLN A 42 -4.99 15.32 8.05
CA GLN A 42 -6.04 14.36 7.76
C GLN A 42 -7.38 14.72 8.42
N GLN A 43 -8.42 14.78 7.58
CA GLN A 43 -9.82 14.90 7.99
C GLN A 43 -10.42 13.51 8.31
N SER A 44 -11.68 13.45 8.79
CA SER A 44 -12.32 12.16 9.02
C SER A 44 -12.56 11.42 7.69
N LEU A 45 -12.59 10.09 7.74
CA LEU A 45 -12.85 9.21 6.60
C LEU A 45 -14.14 9.61 5.86
N GLY A 46 -15.19 9.91 6.63
CA GLY A 46 -16.50 10.33 6.14
C GLY A 46 -16.53 11.71 5.49
N GLU A 47 -15.49 12.54 5.65
CA GLU A 47 -15.32 13.77 4.86
C GLU A 47 -14.83 13.43 3.45
N TYR A 48 -13.76 12.64 3.33
CA TYR A 48 -13.21 12.23 2.03
C TYR A 48 -14.21 11.40 1.21
N CYS A 49 -15.01 10.55 1.86
CA CYS A 49 -16.04 9.74 1.20
C CYS A 49 -17.18 10.54 0.55
N LYS A 50 -17.35 11.85 0.87
CA LYS A 50 -18.30 12.74 0.18
C LYS A 50 -17.86 13.12 -1.23
N SER A 51 -16.58 12.95 -1.55
CA SER A 51 -16.04 13.28 -2.87
C SER A 51 -16.47 12.26 -3.93
N SER A 52 -16.65 12.74 -5.16
CA SER A 52 -16.72 11.90 -6.36
C SER A 52 -15.40 11.20 -6.68
N ASP A 53 -14.28 11.69 -6.15
CA ASP A 53 -12.97 11.50 -6.77
C ASP A 53 -12.20 10.28 -6.25
N ALA A 54 -12.71 9.63 -5.19
CA ALA A 54 -12.22 8.35 -4.65
C ALA A 54 -13.38 7.37 -4.47
N ASP A 55 -13.15 6.08 -4.74
CA ASP A 55 -14.16 5.01 -4.75
C ASP A 55 -13.83 3.87 -3.75
N ILE A 56 -12.54 3.65 -3.49
CA ILE A 56 -12.00 2.66 -2.57
C ILE A 56 -11.21 3.40 -1.48
N PHE A 57 -11.46 3.06 -0.22
CA PHE A 57 -10.72 3.60 0.94
C PHE A 57 -10.00 2.46 1.67
N LEU A 58 -8.72 2.64 1.94
CA LEU A 58 -7.86 1.64 2.58
C LEU A 58 -7.45 2.17 3.96
N LEU A 59 -7.91 1.53 5.03
CA LEU A 59 -7.67 2.00 6.41
C LEU A 59 -6.27 1.60 6.87
N SER A 60 -5.35 2.57 6.90
CA SER A 60 -3.92 2.39 7.17
C SER A 60 -3.55 2.72 8.62
N PHE A 61 -3.33 1.76 9.51
CA PHE A 61 -3.26 0.30 9.30
C PHE A 61 -3.72 -0.48 10.54
N LEU A 62 -3.90 -1.79 10.38
CA LEU A 62 -3.60 -2.76 11.43
C LEU A 62 -2.08 -3.03 11.41
N SER A 63 -1.34 -2.39 12.34
CA SER A 63 0.12 -2.26 12.34
C SER A 63 0.85 -3.24 13.28
N ASP A 64 0.12 -4.00 14.10
CA ASP A 64 0.61 -5.20 14.79
C ASP A 64 -0.38 -6.34 14.58
N PHE A 65 0.13 -7.49 14.13
CA PHE A 65 -0.57 -8.76 14.11
C PHE A 65 0.43 -9.93 14.21
N PRO A 66 0.12 -11.01 14.94
CA PRO A 66 -1.22 -11.37 15.47
C PRO A 66 -1.66 -10.66 16.76
N ASN A 67 -0.86 -9.79 17.40
CA ASN A 67 -1.27 -9.17 18.68
C ASN A 67 -2.47 -8.19 18.56
N MET A 68 -2.85 -7.82 17.34
CA MET A 68 -3.94 -6.90 16.99
C MET A 68 -3.73 -5.49 17.57
N ASN A 69 -3.11 -4.60 16.79
CA ASN A 69 -3.09 -3.17 17.08
C ASN A 69 -3.46 -2.34 15.84
N LEU A 70 -4.49 -1.50 15.95
CA LEU A 70 -4.75 -0.45 14.96
C LEU A 70 -3.87 0.77 15.23
N ASP A 71 -3.39 1.40 14.17
CA ASP A 71 -2.88 2.76 14.19
C ASP A 71 -3.48 3.52 13.00
N LEU A 72 -4.41 4.42 13.29
CA LEU A 72 -5.01 5.36 12.33
C LEU A 72 -4.61 6.80 12.73
N SER A 73 -3.39 6.98 13.22
CA SER A 73 -2.78 8.25 13.62
C SER A 73 -3.69 9.07 14.55
N ASN A 74 -4.10 10.26 14.11
CA ASN A 74 -4.98 11.15 14.87
C ASN A 74 -6.45 10.70 14.95
N ALA A 75 -6.88 9.69 14.19
CA ALA A 75 -8.28 9.28 14.09
C ALA A 75 -8.68 8.16 15.05
N CYS A 76 -7.80 7.17 15.27
CA CYS A 76 -7.91 6.16 16.34
C CYS A 76 -6.58 5.41 16.52
N SER A 77 -6.34 4.83 17.69
CA SER A 77 -5.22 3.90 17.90
C SER A 77 -5.53 2.86 18.99
N GLY A 78 -4.89 1.69 18.88
CA GLY A 78 -5.15 0.52 19.69
C GLY A 78 -6.50 -0.16 19.36
N MET A 79 -6.77 -1.27 20.03
CA MET A 79 -8.04 -2.01 19.92
C MET A 79 -9.13 -1.42 20.84
N GLY A 80 -9.13 -0.09 20.98
CA GLY A 80 -10.08 0.67 21.79
C GLY A 80 -11.40 0.94 21.07
N ASP A 81 -12.11 1.99 21.51
CA ASP A 81 -13.33 2.46 20.85
C ASP A 81 -12.97 3.40 19.68
N CYS A 82 -13.14 2.90 18.45
CA CYS A 82 -13.05 3.66 17.20
C CYS A 82 -14.45 3.88 16.57
N SER A 83 -15.52 4.00 17.37
CA SER A 83 -16.90 4.13 16.87
C SER A 83 -17.14 5.33 15.94
N SER A 84 -16.30 6.36 15.98
CA SER A 84 -16.29 7.46 14.98
C SER A 84 -15.92 6.94 13.59
N VAL A 85 -14.82 6.20 13.48
CA VAL A 85 -14.39 5.52 12.26
C VAL A 85 -15.44 4.48 11.82
N GLY A 86 -16.05 3.76 12.77
CA GLY A 86 -17.17 2.84 12.49
C GLY A 86 -18.42 3.50 11.90
N GLN A 87 -18.74 4.73 12.33
CA GLN A 87 -19.81 5.53 11.73
C GLN A 87 -19.43 6.01 10.32
N ASP A 88 -18.19 6.45 10.13
CA ASP A 88 -17.69 6.90 8.83
C ASP A 88 -17.61 5.75 7.81
N ILE A 89 -17.15 4.55 8.18
CA ILE A 89 -17.17 3.34 7.32
C ILE A 89 -18.58 3.12 6.76
N LYS A 90 -19.60 3.15 7.63
CA LYS A 90 -21.00 2.99 7.23
C LYS A 90 -21.51 4.15 6.38
N SER A 91 -20.98 5.36 6.56
CA SER A 91 -21.28 6.55 5.74
C SER A 91 -20.69 6.44 4.32
N CYS A 92 -19.47 5.92 4.20
CA CYS A 92 -18.82 5.61 2.92
C CYS A 92 -19.59 4.54 2.14
N GLN A 93 -19.96 3.44 2.81
CA GLN A 93 -20.75 2.35 2.22
C GLN A 93 -22.14 2.82 1.73
N GLN A 94 -22.80 3.71 2.47
CA GLN A 94 -24.06 4.33 2.02
C GLN A 94 -23.90 5.25 0.80
N GLN A 95 -22.70 5.75 0.53
CA GLN A 95 -22.34 6.54 -0.64
C GLN A 95 -21.75 5.70 -1.79
N GLY A 96 -21.83 4.37 -1.70
CA GLY A 96 -21.36 3.46 -2.74
C GLY A 96 -19.85 3.24 -2.80
N LYS A 97 -19.12 3.70 -1.78
CA LYS A 97 -17.68 3.47 -1.63
C LYS A 97 -17.45 2.12 -0.94
N ILE A 98 -16.33 1.46 -1.23
CA ILE A 98 -15.87 0.30 -0.43
C ILE A 98 -14.72 0.71 0.49
N VAL A 99 -14.70 0.15 1.70
CA VAL A 99 -13.70 0.45 2.74
C VAL A 99 -13.05 -0.84 3.23
N LEU A 100 -11.77 -1.03 2.93
CA LEU A 100 -10.98 -2.20 3.34
C LEU A 100 -10.11 -1.83 4.54
N LEU A 101 -9.85 -2.77 5.46
CA LEU A 101 -8.80 -2.61 6.46
C LEU A 101 -7.46 -3.04 5.86
N SER A 102 -6.46 -2.15 5.85
CA SER A 102 -5.11 -2.48 5.38
C SER A 102 -4.25 -2.98 6.53
N LEU A 103 -3.58 -4.11 6.31
CA LEU A 103 -2.67 -4.77 7.23
C LEU A 103 -1.24 -4.44 6.84
N GLY A 104 -0.43 -3.99 7.80
CA GLY A 104 1.01 -3.83 7.65
C GLY A 104 1.49 -2.38 7.75
N GLY A 105 2.07 -1.87 6.66
CA GLY A 105 2.75 -0.58 6.56
C GLY A 105 4.19 -0.59 7.11
N ALA A 106 4.99 0.40 6.72
CA ALA A 106 6.44 0.45 6.93
C ALA A 106 6.91 0.42 8.40
N ALA A 107 6.07 0.86 9.35
CA ALA A 107 6.46 1.07 10.74
C ALA A 107 6.06 -0.07 11.70
N GLY A 108 5.30 -1.05 11.23
CA GLY A 108 4.67 -2.06 12.10
C GLY A 108 5.60 -3.19 12.57
N GLN A 109 5.10 -4.00 13.50
CA GLN A 109 5.72 -5.26 13.91
C GLN A 109 4.71 -6.39 13.71
N TYR A 110 4.84 -7.11 12.62
CA TYR A 110 3.80 -8.04 12.17
C TYR A 110 4.31 -9.20 11.32
N GLY A 111 3.45 -10.22 11.21
CA GLY A 111 3.62 -11.35 10.30
C GLY A 111 3.50 -12.69 11.00
N PHE A 112 3.66 -13.77 10.23
CA PHE A 112 3.40 -15.13 10.70
C PHE A 112 4.67 -15.99 10.68
N SER A 113 4.73 -16.95 11.60
CA SER A 113 5.79 -17.95 11.71
C SER A 113 5.61 -19.10 10.72
N ASP A 114 4.35 -19.48 10.45
CA ASP A 114 3.91 -20.46 9.45
C ASP A 114 2.49 -20.16 8.90
N ASP A 115 2.02 -21.00 7.98
CA ASP A 115 0.72 -20.85 7.30
C ASP A 115 -0.49 -21.16 8.19
N ASN A 116 -0.33 -21.98 9.22
CA ASN A 116 -1.39 -22.31 10.15
C ASN A 116 -1.67 -21.11 11.08
N GLU A 117 -0.66 -20.33 11.46
CA GLU A 117 -0.85 -19.08 12.20
C GLU A 117 -1.64 -18.05 11.36
N GLY A 118 -1.32 -17.93 10.06
CA GLY A 118 -2.09 -17.11 9.11
C GLY A 118 -3.53 -17.58 8.92
N GLU A 119 -3.78 -18.89 8.78
CA GLU A 119 -5.13 -19.46 8.69
C GLU A 119 -5.96 -19.22 9.97
N GLN A 120 -5.34 -19.35 11.16
CA GLN A 120 -6.01 -19.08 12.44
C GLN A 120 -6.36 -17.58 12.56
N PHE A 121 -5.42 -16.69 12.26
CA PHE A 121 -5.61 -15.23 12.33
C PHE A 121 -6.75 -14.72 11.41
N ALA A 122 -7.04 -15.43 10.31
CA ALA A 122 -8.19 -15.15 9.46
C ALA A 122 -9.53 -15.17 10.22
N GLN A 123 -9.65 -15.95 11.30
CA GLN A 123 -10.85 -15.98 12.13
C GLN A 123 -10.94 -14.70 12.98
N GLU A 124 -9.83 -14.27 13.56
CA GLU A 124 -9.76 -13.10 14.45
C GLU A 124 -10.08 -11.81 13.69
N LEU A 125 -9.50 -11.61 12.50
CA LEU A 125 -9.88 -10.51 11.60
C LEU A 125 -11.38 -10.53 11.25
N TRP A 126 -11.93 -11.71 10.98
CA TRP A 126 -13.33 -11.85 10.59
C TRP A 126 -14.29 -11.54 11.74
N ASP A 127 -13.98 -11.99 12.96
CA ASP A 127 -14.79 -11.74 14.15
C ASP A 127 -14.64 -10.30 14.69
N THR A 128 -13.48 -9.66 14.50
CA THR A 128 -13.21 -8.30 14.97
C THR A 128 -13.63 -7.20 13.99
N PHE A 129 -13.41 -7.40 12.68
CA PHE A 129 -13.64 -6.37 11.64
C PHE A 129 -14.59 -6.82 10.53
N GLY A 130 -14.56 -8.11 10.19
CA GLY A 130 -15.44 -8.72 9.19
C GLY A 130 -16.85 -8.99 9.71
N GLY A 131 -17.57 -9.86 9.00
CA GLY A 131 -18.95 -10.27 9.31
C GLY A 131 -19.08 -11.38 10.37
N GLY A 132 -18.04 -11.64 11.14
CA GLY A 132 -18.02 -12.60 12.25
C GLY A 132 -18.61 -12.01 13.55
N SER A 133 -18.23 -12.56 14.70
CA SER A 133 -18.79 -12.17 16.01
C SER A 133 -17.77 -12.24 17.16
N GLY A 134 -17.02 -11.15 17.33
CA GLY A 134 -16.04 -10.96 18.42
C GLY A 134 -16.55 -10.05 19.54
N ASN A 135 -16.00 -10.23 20.75
CA ASN A 135 -16.30 -9.39 21.92
C ASN A 135 -15.65 -8.00 21.85
N GLN A 136 -14.55 -7.87 21.10
CA GLN A 136 -13.79 -6.63 20.91
C GLN A 136 -13.84 -6.29 19.42
N ARG A 137 -14.56 -5.21 19.09
CA ARG A 137 -14.72 -4.70 17.72
C ARG A 137 -14.49 -3.19 17.73
N PRO A 138 -13.29 -2.70 17.35
CA PRO A 138 -12.98 -1.27 17.45
C PRO A 138 -13.93 -0.36 16.65
N PHE A 139 -14.40 -0.82 15.49
CA PHE A 139 -15.37 -0.10 14.66
C PHE A 139 -16.84 -0.38 15.06
N GLY A 140 -17.08 -1.03 16.20
CA GLY A 140 -18.40 -1.38 16.71
C GLY A 140 -19.15 -2.37 15.82
N ASP A 141 -20.36 -1.99 15.43
CA ASP A 141 -21.24 -2.75 14.51
C ASP A 141 -20.88 -2.57 13.02
N ALA A 142 -19.89 -1.72 12.69
CA ALA A 142 -19.42 -1.60 11.33
C ALA A 142 -18.70 -2.88 10.87
N VAL A 143 -18.82 -3.18 9.57
CA VAL A 143 -18.20 -4.33 8.91
C VAL A 143 -17.47 -3.80 7.67
N VAL A 144 -16.15 -4.00 7.60
CA VAL A 144 -15.34 -3.59 6.44
C VAL A 144 -15.78 -4.33 5.17
N ASP A 145 -15.48 -3.80 4.00
CA ASP A 145 -15.76 -4.43 2.70
C ASP A 145 -14.65 -5.39 2.26
N GLY A 146 -13.55 -5.47 3.00
CA GLY A 146 -12.44 -6.35 2.66
C GLY A 146 -11.20 -6.13 3.53
N PHE A 147 -10.14 -6.84 3.15
CA PHE A 147 -8.82 -6.70 3.76
C PHE A 147 -7.77 -6.45 2.68
N ASP A 148 -6.85 -5.54 2.97
CA ASP A 148 -5.75 -5.15 2.11
C ASP A 148 -4.42 -5.57 2.75
N PHE A 149 -3.46 -6.01 1.94
CA PHE A 149 -2.18 -6.54 2.39
C PHE A 149 -1.04 -5.63 1.91
N ASP A 150 -0.66 -4.66 2.75
CA ASP A 150 0.43 -3.71 2.52
C ASP A 150 1.64 -4.12 3.35
N ILE A 151 2.24 -5.25 2.96
CA ILE A 151 3.28 -5.95 3.73
C ILE A 151 4.65 -5.44 3.25
N GLU A 152 5.36 -4.69 4.08
CA GLU A 152 6.62 -4.03 3.67
C GLU A 152 7.90 -4.72 4.17
N ASN A 153 7.78 -5.75 5.03
CA ASN A 153 8.90 -6.32 5.80
C ASN A 153 9.64 -7.52 5.15
N ASN A 154 9.38 -7.82 3.88
CA ASN A 154 9.99 -8.91 3.09
C ASN A 154 9.82 -10.33 3.68
N ASN A 155 8.88 -10.54 4.60
CA ASN A 155 8.48 -11.87 5.08
C ASN A 155 7.12 -12.24 4.45
N ALA A 156 7.11 -13.17 3.51
CA ALA A 156 5.89 -13.54 2.76
C ALA A 156 5.04 -14.67 3.38
N LYS A 157 5.42 -15.20 4.55
CA LYS A 157 4.77 -16.37 5.17
C LYS A 157 3.30 -16.12 5.56
N GLY A 158 2.45 -17.14 5.43
CA GLY A 158 1.09 -17.16 5.98
C GLY A 158 0.05 -16.29 5.28
N TYR A 159 0.44 -15.28 4.50
CA TYR A 159 -0.52 -14.39 3.83
C TYR A 159 -1.40 -15.11 2.79
N ALA A 160 -0.84 -16.06 2.02
CA ALA A 160 -1.63 -16.86 1.08
C ALA A 160 -2.67 -17.75 1.79
N ALA A 161 -2.31 -18.34 2.94
CA ALA A 161 -3.21 -19.14 3.76
C ALA A 161 -4.30 -18.27 4.42
N LEU A 162 -3.91 -17.14 5.01
CA LEU A 162 -4.79 -16.10 5.56
C LEU A 162 -5.82 -15.62 4.52
N ALA A 163 -5.38 -15.24 3.32
CA ALA A 163 -6.24 -14.81 2.23
C ALA A 163 -7.21 -15.92 1.79
N THR A 164 -6.74 -17.16 1.67
CA THR A 164 -7.58 -18.32 1.34
C THR A 164 -8.64 -18.59 2.41
N ALA A 165 -8.25 -18.52 3.69
CA ALA A 165 -9.15 -18.69 4.83
C ALA A 165 -10.18 -17.55 4.93
N LEU A 166 -9.80 -16.31 4.60
CA LEU A 166 -10.74 -15.17 4.49
C LEU A 166 -11.74 -15.37 3.35
N ARG A 167 -11.31 -15.79 2.15
CA ARG A 167 -12.22 -16.10 1.03
C ARG A 167 -13.25 -17.19 1.38
N ASN A 168 -12.87 -18.17 2.21
CA ASN A 168 -13.81 -19.17 2.71
C ASN A 168 -14.85 -18.56 3.68
N LYS A 169 -14.45 -17.63 4.56
CA LYS A 169 -15.37 -16.93 5.48
C LYS A 169 -16.31 -15.97 4.77
N PHE A 170 -15.85 -15.32 3.69
CA PHE A 170 -16.66 -14.41 2.87
C PHE A 170 -17.92 -15.07 2.28
N GLN A 171 -17.91 -16.39 2.07
CA GLN A 171 -19.08 -17.16 1.60
C GLN A 171 -20.24 -17.17 2.61
N GLY A 172 -19.97 -16.90 3.89
CA GLY A 172 -20.99 -16.68 4.93
C GLY A 172 -21.42 -15.22 5.10
N GLY A 173 -20.87 -14.30 4.30
CA GLY A 173 -21.16 -12.87 4.34
C GLY A 173 -22.51 -12.50 3.71
N ASN A 174 -23.02 -11.31 4.06
CA ASN A 174 -24.27 -10.75 3.52
C ASN A 174 -24.06 -9.72 2.39
N LYS A 175 -22.81 -9.50 1.98
CA LYS A 175 -22.38 -8.59 0.90
C LYS A 175 -21.18 -9.19 0.17
N GLN A 176 -20.78 -8.60 -0.96
CA GLN A 176 -19.48 -8.90 -1.55
C GLN A 176 -18.37 -8.43 -0.60
N PHE A 177 -17.31 -9.22 -0.47
CA PHE A 177 -16.09 -8.86 0.24
C PHE A 177 -14.88 -8.96 -0.70
N TYR A 178 -13.90 -8.11 -0.49
CA TYR A 178 -12.72 -7.95 -1.34
C TYR A 178 -11.43 -8.34 -0.62
N LEU A 179 -10.43 -8.78 -1.39
CA LEU A 179 -9.03 -8.84 -0.94
C LEU A 179 -8.15 -8.02 -1.90
N SER A 180 -7.17 -7.31 -1.36
CA SER A 180 -6.17 -6.59 -2.15
C SER A 180 -4.77 -6.72 -1.58
N ALA A 181 -3.75 -6.41 -2.37
CA ALA A 181 -2.36 -6.35 -1.93
C ALA A 181 -1.64 -5.15 -2.56
N ALA A 182 -0.62 -4.63 -1.90
CA ALA A 182 0.08 -3.41 -2.30
C ALA A 182 1.58 -3.65 -2.61
N PRO A 183 1.92 -4.50 -3.61
CA PRO A 183 3.31 -4.79 -3.95
C PRO A 183 4.05 -3.53 -4.39
N GLN A 184 5.36 -3.47 -4.16
CA GLN A 184 6.22 -2.50 -4.83
C GLN A 184 6.37 -2.88 -6.32
N CYS A 185 6.74 -1.93 -7.19
CA CYS A 185 6.74 -2.21 -8.64
C CYS A 185 7.75 -3.26 -9.11
N TYR A 186 8.76 -3.62 -8.30
CA TYR A 186 9.71 -4.68 -8.68
C TYR A 186 9.02 -6.05 -8.63
N TYR A 187 9.34 -6.94 -9.58
CA TYR A 187 8.65 -8.22 -9.73
C TYR A 187 9.63 -9.40 -9.71
N PRO A 188 9.37 -10.47 -8.93
CA PRO A 188 8.29 -10.59 -7.94
C PRO A 188 8.54 -9.70 -6.70
N ASP A 189 7.46 -9.21 -6.10
CA ASP A 189 7.52 -8.52 -4.81
C ASP A 189 7.94 -9.49 -3.69
N ALA A 190 8.80 -9.05 -2.77
CA ALA A 190 9.40 -9.92 -1.76
C ALA A 190 8.49 -10.21 -0.55
N SER A 191 7.40 -9.49 -0.37
CA SER A 191 6.47 -9.60 0.76
C SER A 191 5.13 -10.22 0.36
N VAL A 192 4.53 -9.74 -0.73
CA VAL A 192 3.21 -10.19 -1.21
C VAL A 192 3.28 -10.99 -2.51
N GLY A 193 4.48 -11.24 -3.06
CA GLY A 193 4.65 -12.08 -4.25
C GLY A 193 4.12 -13.50 -4.09
N ASP A 194 4.24 -14.12 -2.91
CA ASP A 194 3.64 -15.44 -2.64
C ASP A 194 2.11 -15.37 -2.62
N LEU A 195 1.56 -14.46 -1.81
CA LEU A 195 0.13 -14.15 -1.72
C LEU A 195 -0.52 -13.96 -3.10
N LEU A 196 0.12 -13.17 -3.97
CA LEU A 196 -0.38 -12.85 -5.31
C LEU A 196 -0.34 -14.03 -6.28
N ASN A 197 0.57 -14.99 -6.08
CA ASN A 197 0.65 -16.21 -6.90
C ASN A 197 -0.20 -17.37 -6.35
N ASN A 198 -0.49 -17.40 -5.05
CA ASN A 198 -1.12 -18.55 -4.37
C ASN A 198 -2.54 -18.28 -3.83
N ALA A 199 -3.03 -17.04 -3.78
CA ALA A 199 -4.39 -16.71 -3.34
C ALA A 199 -5.21 -15.93 -4.38
N GLN A 200 -6.54 -15.98 -4.25
CA GLN A 200 -7.44 -15.15 -5.05
C GLN A 200 -7.50 -13.72 -4.49
N VAL A 201 -6.78 -12.79 -5.10
CA VAL A 201 -6.78 -11.35 -4.78
C VAL A 201 -7.61 -10.59 -5.83
N ASP A 202 -8.41 -9.59 -5.44
CA ASP A 202 -9.23 -8.78 -6.35
C ASP A 202 -8.47 -7.58 -6.93
N PHE A 203 -7.69 -6.89 -6.11
CA PHE A 203 -6.96 -5.67 -6.50
C PHE A 203 -5.47 -5.74 -6.16
N ALA A 204 -4.61 -5.28 -7.07
CA ALA A 204 -3.18 -5.09 -6.83
C ALA A 204 -2.84 -3.59 -6.92
N PHE A 205 -2.57 -2.96 -5.78
CA PHE A 205 -2.23 -1.54 -5.64
C PHE A 205 -0.72 -1.32 -5.80
N ILE A 206 -0.21 -1.58 -7.01
CA ILE A 206 1.23 -1.65 -7.28
C ILE A 206 1.90 -0.28 -7.10
N GLN A 207 2.84 -0.18 -6.17
CA GLN A 207 3.53 1.07 -5.82
C GLN A 207 4.60 1.42 -6.87
N PHE A 208 4.24 2.24 -7.87
CA PHE A 208 5.13 2.70 -8.94
C PHE A 208 5.92 3.95 -8.53
N TYR A 209 6.49 3.93 -7.32
CA TYR A 209 7.27 5.02 -6.71
C TYR A 209 8.33 4.46 -5.75
N ASN A 210 9.21 5.31 -5.22
CA ASN A 210 10.40 4.95 -4.42
C ASN A 210 11.38 3.94 -5.08
N ASN A 211 11.17 3.58 -6.36
CA ASN A 211 11.80 2.45 -7.02
C ASN A 211 12.21 2.79 -8.47
N TYR A 212 13.17 2.01 -9.01
CA TYR A 212 13.67 2.14 -10.39
C TYR A 212 12.58 1.99 -11.46
N CYS A 213 11.53 1.23 -11.15
CA CYS A 213 10.40 0.90 -12.02
C CYS A 213 9.23 1.91 -11.94
N SER A 214 9.44 3.07 -11.32
CA SER A 214 8.44 4.16 -11.28
C SER A 214 8.06 4.69 -12.67
N VAL A 215 6.96 5.45 -12.76
CA VAL A 215 6.36 5.92 -14.03
C VAL A 215 7.35 6.68 -14.93
N GLU A 216 8.24 7.48 -14.34
CA GLU A 216 9.25 8.28 -15.04
C GLU A 216 10.62 7.56 -15.11
N GLY A 217 10.68 6.31 -14.64
CA GLY A 217 11.82 5.40 -14.73
C GLY A 217 11.53 4.21 -15.66
N GLN A 218 11.96 3.01 -15.25
CA GLN A 218 11.77 1.76 -16.01
C GLN A 218 10.39 1.14 -15.78
N PHE A 219 9.34 1.89 -16.13
CA PHE A 219 7.93 1.56 -15.85
C PHE A 219 7.50 0.19 -16.44
N ASN A 220 7.45 -0.84 -15.59
CA ASN A 220 7.32 -2.26 -15.93
C ASN A 220 5.86 -2.79 -15.82
N TRP A 221 4.88 -1.98 -16.20
CA TRP A 221 3.45 -2.36 -16.16
C TRP A 221 3.16 -3.65 -16.95
N ASP A 222 3.87 -3.86 -18.06
CA ASP A 222 3.79 -5.07 -18.89
C ASP A 222 4.12 -6.37 -18.14
N THR A 223 5.03 -6.29 -17.17
CA THR A 223 5.42 -7.41 -16.30
C THR A 223 4.27 -7.78 -15.35
N TRP A 224 3.58 -6.78 -14.81
CA TRP A 224 2.41 -6.95 -13.95
C TRP A 224 1.16 -7.40 -14.71
N GLU A 225 0.96 -6.91 -15.94
CA GLU A 225 -0.09 -7.37 -16.85
C GLU A 225 0.12 -8.84 -17.25
N ASN A 226 1.35 -9.24 -17.60
CA ASN A 226 1.69 -10.64 -17.82
C ASN A 226 1.45 -11.51 -16.57
N PHE A 227 1.71 -11.00 -15.35
CA PHE A 227 1.37 -11.71 -14.11
C PHE A 227 -0.15 -11.93 -13.97
N ALA A 228 -0.97 -10.93 -14.26
CA ALA A 228 -2.44 -11.05 -14.17
C ALA A 228 -2.98 -12.09 -15.18
N GLU A 229 -2.51 -12.04 -16.42
CA GLU A 229 -2.87 -13.01 -17.46
C GLU A 229 -2.40 -14.42 -17.11
N THR A 230 -1.09 -14.60 -16.89
CA THR A 230 -0.48 -15.94 -16.80
C THR A 230 -0.55 -16.55 -15.41
N SER A 231 -0.10 -15.84 -14.37
CA SER A 231 0.13 -16.41 -13.03
C SER A 231 -1.03 -16.27 -12.05
N SER A 232 -1.71 -15.12 -11.99
CA SER A 232 -2.64 -14.85 -10.88
C SER A 232 -3.76 -15.90 -10.77
N PRO A 233 -4.07 -16.41 -9.55
CA PRO A 233 -5.20 -17.33 -9.34
C PRO A 233 -6.57 -16.72 -9.64
N ASN A 234 -6.71 -15.39 -9.51
CA ASN A 234 -7.90 -14.66 -9.92
C ASN A 234 -7.71 -14.06 -11.31
N LYS A 235 -8.33 -14.66 -12.34
CA LYS A 235 -8.22 -14.18 -13.72
C LYS A 235 -9.04 -12.92 -14.03
N ASP A 236 -9.80 -12.42 -13.05
CA ASP A 236 -10.48 -11.12 -13.12
C ASP A 236 -9.76 -10.01 -12.32
N ILE A 237 -8.60 -10.29 -11.70
CA ILE A 237 -7.83 -9.34 -10.87
C ILE A 237 -7.61 -7.98 -11.55
N LYS A 238 -7.71 -6.90 -10.78
CA LYS A 238 -7.48 -5.53 -11.25
C LYS A 238 -6.19 -4.93 -10.72
N LEU A 239 -5.31 -4.54 -11.63
CA LEU A 239 -4.08 -3.82 -11.38
C LEU A 239 -4.39 -2.32 -11.30
N PHE A 240 -3.81 -1.66 -10.31
CA PHE A 240 -3.91 -0.22 -10.12
C PHE A 240 -2.52 0.40 -10.21
N LEU A 241 -2.46 1.59 -10.82
CA LEU A 241 -1.26 2.42 -10.86
C LEU A 241 -1.13 3.16 -9.51
N GLY A 242 -0.30 2.66 -8.61
CA GLY A 242 -0.04 3.29 -7.31
C GLY A 242 0.94 4.46 -7.40
N LEU A 243 0.54 5.61 -6.86
CA LEU A 243 1.27 6.88 -6.94
C LEU A 243 1.32 7.61 -5.58
N PRO A 244 2.34 8.45 -5.34
CA PRO A 244 2.32 9.41 -4.24
C PRO A 244 1.28 10.51 -4.53
N GLY A 245 0.51 10.90 -3.51
CA GLY A 245 -0.50 11.96 -3.59
C GLY A 245 0.08 13.37 -3.66
N SER A 246 1.35 13.55 -3.31
CA SER A 246 2.10 14.81 -3.39
C SER A 246 3.61 14.57 -3.46
N VAL A 247 4.37 15.64 -3.71
CA VAL A 247 5.85 15.63 -3.69
C VAL A 247 6.47 15.30 -2.33
N SER A 248 5.71 15.41 -1.23
CA SER A 248 6.16 15.06 0.13
C SER A 248 5.58 13.74 0.65
N ALA A 249 4.77 13.04 -0.14
CA ALA A 249 4.12 11.80 0.27
C ALA A 249 5.05 10.57 0.21
N ALA A 250 6.09 10.63 -0.63
CA ALA A 250 7.10 9.58 -0.83
C ALA A 250 8.47 10.20 -1.10
N GLY A 251 9.55 9.41 -1.03
CA GLY A 251 10.92 9.89 -1.27
C GLY A 251 11.22 10.19 -2.75
N SER A 252 10.56 9.49 -3.68
CA SER A 252 10.64 9.75 -5.12
C SER A 252 9.42 9.18 -5.87
N GLY A 253 9.22 9.58 -7.13
CA GLY A 253 8.17 9.02 -8.01
C GLY A 253 6.83 9.78 -8.02
N TYR A 254 6.76 10.99 -7.48
CA TYR A 254 5.58 11.86 -7.60
C TYR A 254 5.51 12.50 -9.01
N VAL A 255 4.53 12.07 -9.82
CA VAL A 255 4.32 12.55 -11.19
C VAL A 255 3.61 13.91 -11.18
N SER A 256 4.39 14.99 -11.16
CA SER A 256 3.85 16.35 -11.15
C SER A 256 3.25 16.81 -12.48
N ASP A 257 3.66 16.22 -13.60
CA ASP A 257 3.14 16.54 -14.93
C ASP A 257 1.86 15.75 -15.23
N ILE A 258 0.74 16.47 -15.23
CA ILE A 258 -0.60 15.94 -15.53
C ILE A 258 -0.71 15.40 -16.97
N SER A 259 0.13 15.85 -17.90
CA SER A 259 0.21 15.30 -19.26
C SER A 259 0.91 13.94 -19.30
N THR A 260 2.02 13.77 -18.56
CA THR A 260 2.65 12.46 -18.31
C THR A 260 1.64 11.50 -17.71
N LEU A 261 0.99 11.89 -16.61
CA LEU A 261 -0.06 11.11 -15.95
C LEU A 261 -1.18 10.67 -16.91
N LYS A 262 -1.75 11.60 -17.69
CA LYS A 262 -2.83 11.31 -18.66
C LYS A 262 -2.35 10.40 -19.80
N SER A 263 -1.11 10.53 -20.27
CA SER A 263 -0.54 9.66 -21.29
C SER A 263 -0.28 8.23 -20.78
N THR A 264 0.24 8.10 -19.55
CA THR A 264 0.47 6.81 -18.89
C THR A 264 -0.84 6.07 -18.65
N ILE A 265 -1.85 6.74 -18.08
CA ILE A 265 -3.19 6.18 -17.89
C ILE A 265 -3.79 5.74 -19.23
N SER A 266 -3.69 6.56 -20.28
CA SER A 266 -4.19 6.24 -21.62
C SER A 266 -3.52 5.00 -22.23
N LYS A 267 -2.21 4.80 -22.01
CA LYS A 267 -1.48 3.60 -22.42
C LYS A 267 -2.01 2.33 -21.73
N ILE A 268 -2.02 2.32 -20.39
CA ILE A 268 -2.27 1.11 -19.59
C ILE A 268 -3.76 0.73 -19.50
N SER A 269 -4.67 1.72 -19.58
CA SER A 269 -6.12 1.48 -19.49
C SER A 269 -6.73 0.82 -20.73
N SER A 270 -5.94 0.54 -21.76
CA SER A 270 -6.30 -0.40 -22.82
C SER A 270 -6.57 -1.81 -22.27
N SER A 271 -5.76 -2.27 -21.30
CA SER A 271 -5.85 -3.58 -20.64
C SER A 271 -7.21 -3.88 -19.99
N SER A 272 -7.67 -5.13 -20.04
CA SER A 272 -8.81 -5.62 -19.24
C SER A 272 -8.50 -5.81 -17.75
N TYR A 273 -7.22 -5.81 -17.39
CA TYR A 273 -6.75 -5.91 -16.01
C TYR A 273 -6.59 -4.54 -15.35
N PHE A 274 -6.65 -3.43 -16.08
CA PHE A 274 -6.56 -2.10 -15.46
C PHE A 274 -7.82 -1.75 -14.67
N GLY A 275 -7.70 -1.50 -13.36
CA GLY A 275 -8.78 -1.02 -12.48
C GLY A 275 -8.79 0.49 -12.26
N GLY A 276 -7.62 1.14 -12.33
CA GLY A 276 -7.49 2.58 -12.09
C GLY A 276 -6.17 2.97 -11.41
N VAL A 277 -6.26 3.90 -10.46
CA VAL A 277 -5.10 4.51 -9.76
C VAL A 277 -5.26 4.36 -8.25
N SER A 278 -4.18 4.05 -7.53
CA SER A 278 -4.13 4.08 -6.06
C SER A 278 -3.22 5.21 -5.56
N LEU A 279 -3.54 5.79 -4.40
CA LEU A 279 -2.87 7.00 -3.90
C LEU A 279 -2.49 6.91 -2.43
N TRP A 280 -1.20 7.14 -2.17
CA TRP A 280 -0.63 7.33 -0.83
C TRP A 280 -0.44 8.84 -0.54
N ASP A 281 -1.21 9.50 0.31
CA ASP A 281 -2.46 9.10 0.97
C ASP A 281 -3.58 10.13 0.69
N ALA A 282 -4.76 9.96 1.25
CA ALA A 282 -5.88 10.89 1.11
C ALA A 282 -5.59 12.29 1.68
N SER A 283 -4.79 12.41 2.76
CA SER A 283 -4.43 13.72 3.31
C SER A 283 -3.49 14.50 2.38
N GLN A 284 -2.65 13.81 1.63
CA GLN A 284 -1.79 14.37 0.59
C GLN A 284 -2.57 14.67 -0.69
N ALA A 285 -3.27 13.69 -1.27
CA ALA A 285 -3.86 13.80 -2.61
C ALA A 285 -5.03 14.77 -2.73
N PHE A 286 -5.76 15.02 -1.63
CA PHE A 286 -6.85 16.00 -1.57
C PHE A 286 -6.38 17.43 -1.19
N SER A 287 -5.19 17.59 -0.61
CA SER A 287 -4.63 18.91 -0.25
C SER A 287 -3.68 19.46 -1.32
N ASN A 288 -2.93 18.57 -1.96
CA ASN A 288 -2.08 18.89 -3.11
C ASN A 288 -2.93 19.43 -4.28
N ASN A 289 -2.64 20.66 -4.71
CA ASN A 289 -3.37 21.33 -5.79
C ASN A 289 -2.48 21.46 -7.04
N VAL A 290 -2.92 20.85 -8.14
CA VAL A 290 -2.21 20.80 -9.43
C VAL A 290 -3.20 21.19 -10.53
N GLY A 291 -2.79 22.02 -11.49
CA GLY A 291 -3.66 22.49 -12.57
C GLY A 291 -4.83 23.41 -12.14
N GLY A 292 -4.98 23.68 -10.83
CA GLY A 292 -6.12 24.39 -10.26
C GLY A 292 -7.21 23.49 -9.67
N GLN A 293 -6.98 22.17 -9.62
CA GLN A 293 -7.82 21.18 -8.94
C GLN A 293 -6.97 20.41 -7.91
N THR A 294 -7.59 19.54 -7.10
CA THR A 294 -6.82 18.61 -6.27
C THR A 294 -6.17 17.52 -7.13
N TYR A 295 -5.06 16.94 -6.69
CA TYR A 295 -4.36 15.89 -7.44
C TYR A 295 -5.23 14.64 -7.65
N VAL A 296 -6.05 14.26 -6.64
CA VAL A 296 -7.05 13.19 -6.79
C VAL A 296 -8.13 13.53 -7.84
N SER A 297 -8.55 14.80 -7.93
CA SER A 297 -9.49 15.27 -8.96
C SER A 297 -8.89 15.21 -10.37
N GLU A 298 -7.63 15.61 -10.57
CA GLU A 298 -6.95 15.48 -11.88
C GLU A 298 -6.81 14.02 -12.32
N ILE A 299 -6.56 13.10 -11.37
CA ILE A 299 -6.54 11.65 -11.62
C ILE A 299 -7.93 11.13 -12.02
N LYS A 300 -8.99 11.49 -11.29
CA LYS A 300 -10.36 11.08 -11.64
C LYS A 300 -10.77 11.59 -13.03
N ASN A 301 -10.44 12.83 -13.35
CA ASN A 301 -10.64 13.43 -14.66
C ASN A 301 -9.84 12.73 -15.78
N ALA A 302 -8.60 12.31 -15.50
CA ALA A 302 -7.78 11.55 -16.44
C ALA A 302 -8.41 10.18 -16.77
N LEU A 303 -8.89 9.46 -15.76
CA LEU A 303 -9.52 8.15 -15.91
C LEU A 303 -10.85 8.21 -16.67
N GLY A 304 -11.68 9.23 -16.42
CA GLY A 304 -12.91 9.47 -17.19
C GLY A 304 -12.62 9.71 -18.67
N SER A 305 -11.64 10.56 -18.98
CA SER A 305 -11.28 10.96 -20.35
C SER A 305 -10.95 9.79 -21.28
N VAL A 306 -10.32 8.72 -20.76
CA VAL A 306 -9.98 7.54 -21.59
C VAL A 306 -11.18 6.61 -21.80
N SER A 307 -12.15 6.62 -20.89
CA SER A 307 -13.37 5.80 -21.03
C SER A 307 -14.26 6.31 -22.17
N ASP A 308 -14.39 7.63 -22.32
CA ASP A 308 -15.10 8.24 -23.47
C ASP A 308 -14.35 7.96 -24.79
N SER A 309 -13.02 7.99 -24.76
CA SER A 309 -12.15 7.71 -25.90
C SER A 309 -12.29 6.29 -26.46
N GLY A 310 -12.79 5.34 -25.66
CA GLY A 310 -13.11 3.98 -26.10
C GLY A 310 -14.37 3.86 -26.98
N SER A 311 -15.13 4.94 -27.18
CA SER A 311 -16.44 4.90 -27.85
C SER A 311 -16.45 5.39 -29.30
N ASP A 312 -15.40 6.04 -29.82
CA ASP A 312 -15.34 6.50 -31.21
C ASP A 312 -14.30 5.75 -32.05
N SER A 313 -14.80 4.82 -32.86
CA SER A 313 -14.14 4.30 -34.06
C SER A 313 -15.20 3.91 -35.08
N GLY A 314 -16.07 4.87 -35.42
CA GLY A 314 -17.29 4.64 -36.22
C GLY A 314 -17.60 5.66 -37.32
N SER A 315 -16.66 6.56 -37.67
CA SER A 315 -16.90 7.63 -38.65
C SER A 315 -17.10 7.15 -40.10
N GLY A 316 -18.35 6.80 -40.43
CA GLY A 316 -18.82 6.58 -41.80
C GLY A 316 -19.74 7.73 -42.27
N SER A 317 -19.20 8.70 -43.01
CA SER A 317 -19.99 9.81 -43.57
C SER A 317 -21.04 9.33 -44.58
N GLY A 318 -22.32 9.48 -44.25
CA GLY A 318 -23.44 9.16 -45.15
C GLY A 318 -24.59 10.17 -45.00
N SER A 319 -24.77 11.03 -45.99
CA SER A 319 -25.90 11.96 -46.05
C SER A 319 -27.20 11.24 -46.46
N GLY A 320 -28.10 11.04 -45.51
CA GLY A 320 -29.39 10.36 -45.72
C GLY A 320 -30.53 11.08 -44.99
N GLN A 321 -31.58 11.44 -45.74
CA GLN A 321 -32.71 12.23 -45.23
C GLN A 321 -33.85 11.33 -44.70
N SER A 322 -34.53 11.83 -43.66
CA SER A 322 -35.73 11.32 -42.97
C SER A 322 -36.57 10.25 -43.67
N SER A 323 -36.86 9.15 -42.96
CA SER A 323 -38.09 8.36 -43.14
C SER A 323 -38.47 7.65 -41.84
N SER A 324 -39.75 7.70 -41.49
CA SER A 324 -40.34 7.00 -40.35
C SER A 324 -40.94 5.66 -40.78
N SER A 325 -40.98 4.66 -39.87
CA SER A 325 -42.24 3.96 -39.49
C SER A 325 -42.02 2.71 -38.62
N ALA A 326 -43.10 2.37 -37.89
CA ALA A 326 -43.54 1.04 -37.46
C ALA A 326 -42.57 0.09 -36.71
N ALA A 327 -42.92 -0.18 -35.45
CA ALA A 327 -42.66 -1.47 -34.82
C ALA A 327 -43.73 -2.51 -35.23
N PRO A 328 -43.41 -3.81 -35.24
CA PRO A 328 -44.38 -4.89 -35.07
C PRO A 328 -44.42 -5.39 -33.62
N SER A 329 -45.46 -6.14 -33.24
CA SER A 329 -45.66 -6.67 -31.88
C SER A 329 -45.97 -8.17 -31.89
N ALA A 330 -45.71 -8.83 -30.75
CA ALA A 330 -46.12 -10.21 -30.41
C ALA A 330 -45.40 -11.33 -31.21
N SER A 331 -45.45 -12.61 -30.82
CA SER A 331 -46.23 -13.23 -29.73
C SER A 331 -45.52 -14.41 -29.02
N SER A 332 -45.54 -14.37 -27.68
CA SER A 332 -45.71 -15.49 -26.72
C SER A 332 -45.45 -16.96 -27.12
N SER A 333 -44.75 -17.68 -26.23
CA SER A 333 -45.18 -18.99 -25.75
C SER A 333 -44.78 -19.21 -24.27
N TRP A 334 -45.69 -19.79 -23.47
CA TRP A 334 -45.44 -20.08 -22.05
C TRP A 334 -44.72 -21.42 -21.85
N SER A 335 -44.05 -21.56 -20.71
CA SER A 335 -44.09 -22.80 -19.91
C SER A 335 -43.96 -22.45 -18.43
N SER A 336 -44.85 -23.00 -17.60
CA SER A 336 -44.91 -22.73 -16.16
C SER A 336 -44.65 -24.01 -15.37
N SER A 337 -43.78 -23.93 -14.37
CA SER A 337 -43.62 -24.98 -13.35
C SER A 337 -43.61 -24.34 -11.97
N SER A 338 -44.64 -24.62 -11.18
CA SER A 338 -44.85 -24.06 -9.85
C SER A 338 -44.45 -25.04 -8.74
N SER A 339 -43.72 -24.55 -7.74
CA SER A 339 -43.56 -25.23 -6.45
C SER A 339 -43.86 -24.23 -5.33
N ALA A 340 -44.68 -24.64 -4.35
CA ALA A 340 -45.24 -23.73 -3.35
C ALA A 340 -44.42 -23.68 -2.04
N ALA A 341 -44.39 -22.52 -1.40
CA ALA A 341 -43.90 -22.35 -0.03
C ALA A 341 -45.06 -22.47 0.99
N PRO A 342 -44.84 -23.14 2.13
CA PRO A 342 -45.76 -23.08 3.27
C PRO A 342 -45.43 -21.90 4.20
N SER A 343 -46.45 -21.30 4.81
CA SER A 343 -46.34 -20.41 5.97
C SER A 343 -47.39 -20.82 7.00
N PRO A 344 -47.00 -20.94 8.28
CA PRO A 344 -47.43 -19.98 9.29
C PRO A 344 -46.33 -19.70 10.35
N SER A 345 -46.45 -18.82 11.35
CA SER A 345 -47.22 -17.56 11.59
C SER A 345 -46.86 -17.11 13.04
N VAL A 346 -47.39 -15.96 13.48
CA VAL A 346 -47.41 -15.45 14.88
C VAL A 346 -46.07 -14.95 15.45
N ALA A 347 -46.07 -13.67 15.82
CA ALA A 347 -45.17 -13.07 16.81
C ALA A 347 -46.01 -12.33 17.87
N PRO A 348 -45.56 -12.24 19.13
CA PRO A 348 -46.18 -11.39 20.14
C PRO A 348 -45.51 -10.00 20.18
N THR A 349 -46.31 -8.94 20.13
CA THR A 349 -45.85 -7.56 20.41
C THR A 349 -45.60 -7.35 21.90
N SER A 350 -44.60 -6.51 22.22
CA SER A 350 -44.49 -5.81 23.51
C SER A 350 -44.13 -4.35 23.25
N SER A 351 -44.76 -3.44 24.01
CA SER A 351 -44.76 -2.01 23.73
C SER A 351 -44.16 -1.18 24.86
N SER A 352 -43.43 -0.12 24.51
CA SER A 352 -43.15 0.99 25.40
C SER A 352 -43.07 2.30 24.60
N SER A 353 -43.99 3.21 24.88
CA SER A 353 -44.07 4.53 24.25
C SER A 353 -43.66 5.61 25.24
N TRP A 354 -42.77 6.52 24.84
CA TRP A 354 -42.53 7.76 25.56
C TRP A 354 -42.79 8.96 24.66
N ILE A 355 -43.47 9.96 25.21
CA ILE A 355 -43.86 11.21 24.55
C ILE A 355 -43.17 12.34 25.30
N SER A 356 -42.58 13.30 24.59
CA SER A 356 -42.45 14.68 25.10
C SER A 356 -42.32 15.69 23.97
N SER A 357 -43.12 16.75 24.09
CA SER A 357 -43.37 17.80 23.12
C SER A 357 -42.20 18.75 22.90
N SER A 358 -42.22 19.46 21.77
CA SER A 358 -41.32 20.56 21.43
C SER A 358 -41.72 21.90 22.06
N ALA A 359 -40.73 22.78 22.27
CA ALA A 359 -40.92 24.21 22.45
C ALA A 359 -39.68 24.98 21.95
N ALA A 360 -39.91 26.10 21.25
CA ALA A 360 -38.88 27.08 20.93
C ALA A 360 -38.92 28.25 21.93
N PRO A 361 -37.98 29.20 21.84
CA PRO A 361 -38.44 30.52 21.39
C PRO A 361 -37.51 31.16 20.33
N SER A 362 -38.05 32.16 19.62
CA SER A 362 -37.34 32.93 18.59
C SER A 362 -37.38 34.44 18.87
N SER A 363 -36.23 35.10 18.75
CA SER A 363 -35.99 36.56 18.66
C SER A 363 -34.46 36.78 18.56
N GLY A 364 -33.89 37.71 17.78
CA GLY A 364 -34.45 38.65 16.82
C GLY A 364 -33.30 39.37 16.07
N SER A 365 -33.58 39.97 14.91
CA SER A 365 -32.61 40.71 14.06
C SER A 365 -32.09 42.01 14.73
N SER A 366 -31.03 42.72 14.27
CA SER A 366 -30.58 42.95 12.89
C SER A 366 -29.15 43.52 12.70
N TRP A 367 -28.51 43.17 11.57
CA TRP A 367 -27.70 43.98 10.62
C TRP A 367 -26.99 45.30 11.04
N ILE A 368 -25.72 45.45 10.61
CA ILE A 368 -25.13 46.59 9.86
C ILE A 368 -23.69 46.22 9.38
N SER A 369 -23.14 46.90 8.37
CA SER A 369 -21.90 46.49 7.67
C SER A 369 -20.84 47.59 7.49
N SER A 370 -19.56 47.15 7.52
CA SER A 370 -18.40 47.65 6.74
C SER A 370 -17.58 48.91 7.12
N SER A 371 -16.25 48.77 6.88
CA SER A 371 -15.25 49.78 6.47
C SER A 371 -14.59 50.75 7.47
N ALA A 372 -13.31 50.51 7.81
CA ALA A 372 -12.16 51.41 7.53
C ALA A 372 -10.81 50.87 8.07
N ALA A 373 -9.69 51.31 7.46
CA ALA A 373 -8.26 51.09 7.83
C ALA A 373 -7.52 52.46 7.71
N PRO A 374 -6.19 52.67 7.97
CA PRO A 374 -5.03 51.76 8.13
C PRO A 374 -4.28 52.00 9.48
N SER A 375 -2.94 52.03 9.72
CA SER A 375 -1.69 52.07 8.90
C SER A 375 -0.38 51.91 9.74
N LEU A 376 0.69 51.41 9.10
CA LEU A 376 2.15 51.70 9.31
C LEU A 376 2.80 51.39 10.70
N SER A 377 3.67 50.36 10.86
CA SER A 377 5.12 50.23 10.51
C SER A 377 6.09 51.03 11.41
N VAL A 378 7.32 50.62 11.80
CA VAL A 378 8.48 49.95 11.11
C VAL A 378 9.26 49.11 12.18
N ALA A 379 9.69 47.84 12.00
CA ALA A 379 10.78 47.21 11.19
C ALA A 379 12.21 47.19 11.89
N PRO A 380 13.24 46.42 11.44
CA PRO A 380 13.98 45.50 12.35
C PRO A 380 15.54 45.54 12.32
N THR A 381 16.22 44.68 13.09
CA THR A 381 17.65 44.32 12.90
C THR A 381 17.96 42.85 13.25
N SER A 382 18.87 42.22 12.50
CA SER A 382 19.38 40.84 12.70
C SER A 382 20.86 40.83 13.13
N SER A 383 21.34 39.78 13.80
CA SER A 383 22.75 39.31 13.79
C SER A 383 22.88 37.94 14.50
N ALA A 384 24.01 37.25 14.31
CA ALA A 384 24.23 35.86 14.72
C ALA A 384 25.55 35.63 15.50
N SER A 385 25.79 34.35 15.87
CA SER A 385 27.10 33.69 16.05
C SER A 385 27.60 33.31 17.47
N THR A 386 27.43 32.02 17.79
CA THR A 386 28.47 31.05 18.25
C THR A 386 29.12 31.09 19.66
N PHE A 387 29.57 29.88 20.07
CA PHE A 387 30.57 29.50 21.09
C PHE A 387 30.22 29.43 22.60
N ALA A 388 29.90 28.18 23.02
CA ALA A 388 30.64 27.34 23.98
C ALA A 388 30.73 27.71 25.51
N PRO A 389 30.96 26.72 26.40
CA PRO A 389 30.60 26.83 27.83
C PRO A 389 31.79 27.06 28.80
N SER A 390 31.48 27.34 30.08
CA SER A 390 32.43 27.30 31.21
C SER A 390 31.74 27.06 32.56
N SER A 391 32.43 26.39 33.49
CA SER A 391 31.98 26.00 34.84
C SER A 391 32.10 27.13 35.88
N GLY A 392 31.32 27.11 36.99
CA GLY A 392 31.37 28.23 37.97
C GLY A 392 30.64 28.08 39.33
N SER A 393 30.80 26.93 40.00
CA SER A 393 30.47 26.62 41.42
C SER A 393 30.05 27.72 42.45
N SER A 394 28.94 27.43 43.14
CA SER A 394 28.75 27.49 44.62
C SER A 394 28.54 28.81 45.40
N TRP A 395 27.43 28.84 46.17
CA TRP A 395 27.42 29.24 47.59
C TRP A 395 26.37 28.41 48.38
N SER A 396 26.57 28.26 49.69
CA SER A 396 25.94 27.22 50.55
C SER A 396 25.62 27.73 51.97
N SER A 397 25.07 26.84 52.83
CA SER A 397 24.77 26.98 54.28
C SER A 397 23.33 27.45 54.59
N SER A 398 22.62 27.02 55.63
CA SER A 398 22.82 25.96 56.66
C SER A 398 21.49 25.81 57.46
N SER A 399 21.10 24.78 58.22
CA SER A 399 21.47 23.36 58.48
C SER A 399 21.27 23.08 59.99
N THR A 400 20.42 22.11 60.38
CA THR A 400 20.31 21.49 61.73
C THR A 400 19.18 20.43 61.67
N ALA A 401 19.14 19.32 62.42
CA ALA A 401 20.17 18.53 63.12
C ALA A 401 19.62 17.09 63.37
N ALA A 402 20.49 16.10 63.60
CA ALA A 402 20.12 14.70 63.91
C ALA A 402 20.38 14.34 65.40
N PRO A 403 20.02 13.12 65.85
CA PRO A 403 21.07 12.14 66.19
C PRO A 403 20.75 10.66 65.84
N SER A 404 21.65 9.73 66.21
CA SER A 404 21.87 8.43 65.53
C SER A 404 21.86 7.19 66.46
N SER A 405 21.68 5.98 65.90
CA SER A 405 22.23 4.65 66.34
C SER A 405 21.48 3.47 65.66
N SER A 406 22.01 2.23 65.51
CA SER A 406 23.40 1.72 65.37
C SER A 406 23.39 0.20 65.03
N SER A 407 24.45 -0.29 64.36
CA SER A 407 24.97 -1.70 64.37
C SER A 407 24.33 -2.78 63.46
N ALA A 408 25.21 -3.60 62.87
CA ALA A 408 24.98 -4.94 62.28
C ALA A 408 25.72 -6.01 63.14
N PRO A 409 25.65 -7.35 62.90
CA PRO A 409 26.36 -8.01 61.76
C PRO A 409 25.70 -9.32 61.23
N ALA A 410 26.43 -10.09 60.41
CA ALA A 410 26.10 -11.46 59.97
C ALA A 410 27.03 -12.53 60.59
N PRO A 411 26.70 -13.84 60.50
CA PRO A 411 27.72 -14.89 60.29
C PRO A 411 27.29 -16.05 59.34
N SER A 412 28.13 -17.09 59.18
CA SER A 412 28.10 -18.03 58.03
C SER A 412 28.45 -19.50 58.37
N SER A 413 28.13 -20.44 57.44
CA SER A 413 28.63 -21.86 57.33
C SER A 413 28.14 -22.87 58.40
N SER A 414 28.18 -24.21 58.26
CA SER A 414 28.71 -25.20 57.27
C SER A 414 27.79 -26.48 57.27
N SER A 415 28.03 -27.70 56.72
CA SER A 415 29.18 -28.43 56.11
C SER A 415 28.70 -29.54 55.11
N THR A 416 29.30 -30.76 55.07
CA THR A 416 28.99 -31.93 54.19
C THR A 416 29.19 -33.29 54.92
N PRO A 417 28.81 -34.46 54.35
CA PRO A 417 29.76 -35.28 53.54
C PRO A 417 29.13 -36.12 52.40
N ALA A 418 29.94 -36.92 51.67
CA ALA A 418 29.57 -37.81 50.55
C ALA A 418 29.81 -39.31 50.85
N PRO A 419 29.39 -40.24 49.94
CA PRO A 419 30.39 -41.07 49.23
C PRO A 419 30.07 -41.31 47.72
N SER A 420 30.79 -42.23 47.06
CA SER A 420 31.16 -42.13 45.62
C SER A 420 30.76 -43.30 44.68
N SER A 421 30.97 -43.09 43.37
CA SER A 421 31.03 -44.07 42.22
C SER A 421 29.73 -44.21 41.39
N SER A 422 29.70 -44.31 40.05
CA SER A 422 30.76 -44.55 39.03
C SER A 422 30.37 -44.15 37.58
N ALA A 423 31.39 -44.05 36.70
CA ALA A 423 31.40 -44.23 35.23
C ALA A 423 30.89 -43.14 34.24
N THR A 424 31.63 -43.07 33.12
CA THR A 424 31.57 -42.24 31.88
C THR A 424 30.77 -42.95 30.75
N PRO A 425 30.48 -42.37 29.53
CA PRO A 425 31.29 -41.43 28.74
C PRO A 425 30.56 -40.29 27.98
N ALA A 426 31.30 -39.58 27.12
CA ALA A 426 30.91 -38.37 26.39
C ALA A 426 30.56 -38.61 24.90
N PRO A 427 29.87 -37.67 24.21
CA PRO A 427 29.65 -37.72 22.77
C PRO A 427 30.83 -37.15 21.95
N SER A 428 30.97 -37.61 20.71
CA SER A 428 31.96 -37.12 19.73
C SER A 428 31.31 -36.90 18.36
N SER A 429 31.93 -36.04 17.55
CA SER A 429 31.45 -35.63 16.22
C SER A 429 31.46 -36.76 15.16
N SER A 430 30.53 -36.68 14.21
CA SER A 430 30.44 -37.56 13.05
C SER A 430 30.83 -36.83 11.76
N SER A 431 31.80 -37.39 11.03
CA SER A 431 32.12 -37.02 9.64
C SER A 431 31.95 -38.22 8.70
N THR A 432 31.87 -37.95 7.40
CA THR A 432 31.47 -38.90 6.35
C THR A 432 32.56 -39.91 5.96
N PRO A 433 32.14 -41.08 5.44
CA PRO A 433 32.88 -41.82 4.43
C PRO A 433 32.08 -41.99 3.13
N ALA A 434 32.79 -42.08 2.00
CA ALA A 434 32.24 -42.44 0.69
C ALA A 434 32.86 -43.76 0.18
N PRO A 435 32.22 -44.50 -0.75
CA PRO A 435 32.78 -45.72 -1.32
C PRO A 435 33.33 -45.58 -2.76
N THR A 436 34.65 -45.74 -2.87
CA THR A 436 35.34 -46.58 -3.89
C THR A 436 35.37 -46.15 -5.38
N GLN A 437 36.52 -46.41 -6.01
CA GLN A 437 36.87 -46.07 -7.40
C GLN A 437 36.67 -47.26 -8.37
N ALA A 438 36.56 -46.95 -9.67
CA ALA A 438 37.25 -47.72 -10.73
C ALA A 438 37.55 -46.82 -11.94
N ALA A 439 38.78 -46.85 -12.45
CA ALA A 439 39.20 -46.29 -13.74
C ALA A 439 39.75 -47.43 -14.63
N PRO A 440 40.04 -47.23 -15.94
CA PRO A 440 41.33 -46.62 -16.32
C PRO A 440 41.41 -45.90 -17.70
N SER A 441 42.63 -45.43 -18.03
CA SER A 441 43.20 -45.32 -19.40
C SER A 441 43.03 -44.03 -20.25
N SER A 442 44.02 -43.13 -20.11
CA SER A 442 44.95 -42.66 -21.17
C SER A 442 44.48 -42.06 -22.52
N SER A 443 45.02 -40.86 -22.84
CA SER A 443 45.53 -40.35 -24.16
C SER A 443 44.65 -40.46 -25.44
N SER A 444 44.63 -39.49 -26.37
CA SER A 444 45.37 -38.21 -26.55
C SER A 444 44.71 -37.36 -27.65
N SER A 445 45.13 -36.09 -27.79
CA SER A 445 45.11 -35.22 -29.00
C SER A 445 44.19 -35.55 -30.19
N ASP A 446 43.38 -34.57 -30.63
CA ASP A 446 43.62 -33.89 -31.93
C ASP A 446 42.89 -32.53 -32.07
N SER A 447 42.73 -32.02 -33.30
CA SER A 447 42.64 -30.59 -33.66
C SER A 447 41.37 -30.14 -34.43
N TYR A 448 41.26 -28.81 -34.67
CA TYR A 448 40.22 -28.07 -35.43
C TYR A 448 39.99 -28.62 -36.87
N PRO A 449 38.80 -28.45 -37.54
CA PRO A 449 38.30 -27.11 -37.93
C PRO A 449 36.76 -26.90 -38.08
N SER A 450 36.39 -25.70 -38.56
CA SER A 450 35.04 -25.08 -38.55
C SER A 450 34.10 -25.39 -39.74
N SER A 451 32.78 -25.28 -39.54
CA SER A 451 31.77 -24.72 -40.50
C SER A 451 30.34 -24.71 -39.89
N ARG A 452 29.32 -23.95 -40.36
CA ARG A 452 29.25 -22.59 -40.97
C ARG A 452 27.77 -22.12 -41.10
N SER A 453 27.45 -20.89 -40.62
CA SER A 453 26.21 -20.09 -40.91
C SER A 453 24.87 -20.70 -40.42
N THR A 454 23.72 -20.00 -40.34
CA THR A 454 23.24 -18.74 -40.95
C THR A 454 22.17 -18.11 -40.01
N THR A 455 22.41 -16.96 -39.35
CA THR A 455 22.07 -15.57 -39.77
C THR A 455 20.64 -15.08 -39.44
N THR A 456 20.57 -14.04 -38.59
CA THR A 456 19.56 -12.97 -38.65
C THR A 456 20.24 -11.61 -38.42
N LEU A 457 19.60 -10.50 -38.80
CA LEU A 457 20.27 -9.22 -39.02
C LEU A 457 20.32 -8.31 -37.77
N ALA A 458 21.43 -7.62 -37.59
CA ALA A 458 21.58 -6.46 -36.69
C ALA A 458 21.74 -5.16 -37.53
N PRO A 459 21.32 -3.99 -37.01
CA PRO A 459 21.66 -2.69 -37.61
C PRO A 459 23.16 -2.42 -37.55
N SER A 460 23.68 -1.64 -38.51
CA SER A 460 25.12 -1.32 -38.59
C SER A 460 25.58 -0.31 -37.53
N PRO A 461 26.81 -0.44 -36.97
CA PRO A 461 27.41 0.56 -36.10
C PRO A 461 27.92 1.77 -36.91
N SER A 462 27.79 3.00 -36.38
CA SER A 462 28.24 4.22 -37.09
C SER A 462 28.58 5.44 -36.19
N SER A 463 29.30 5.24 -35.09
CA SER A 463 30.18 6.29 -34.52
C SER A 463 31.14 5.73 -33.47
N THR A 464 32.44 5.86 -33.70
CA THR A 464 33.47 5.61 -32.67
C THR A 464 33.71 6.89 -31.85
N SER A 465 34.09 6.72 -30.58
CA SER A 465 34.73 7.73 -29.72
C SER A 465 34.01 9.07 -29.51
N SER A 466 33.16 9.11 -28.49
CA SER A 466 33.57 9.69 -27.20
C SER A 466 32.96 8.86 -26.07
N SER A 467 33.72 8.59 -25.00
CA SER A 467 33.07 8.23 -23.74
C SER A 467 32.23 9.43 -23.28
N SER A 468 31.01 9.20 -22.82
CA SER A 468 30.20 10.27 -22.24
C SER A 468 30.94 10.85 -21.02
N SER A 469 30.66 12.12 -20.70
CA SER A 469 31.07 12.69 -19.42
C SER A 469 30.48 11.91 -18.24
N ALA A 470 29.32 11.28 -18.45
CA ALA A 470 28.67 10.37 -17.51
C ALA A 470 29.49 9.08 -17.30
N HIS A 471 29.87 8.35 -18.36
CA HIS A 471 30.68 7.13 -18.26
C HIS A 471 32.00 7.39 -17.55
N SER A 472 32.66 8.49 -17.92
CA SER A 472 33.92 8.92 -17.31
C SER A 472 33.76 9.25 -15.82
N LEU A 473 32.61 9.82 -15.43
CA LEU A 473 32.24 10.08 -14.04
C LEU A 473 31.88 8.78 -13.29
N ALA A 474 31.17 7.84 -13.90
CA ALA A 474 30.83 6.52 -13.34
C ALA A 474 32.09 5.70 -13.02
N VAL A 475 33.05 5.63 -13.95
CA VAL A 475 34.38 5.03 -13.72
C VAL A 475 35.09 5.71 -12.53
N SER A 476 35.02 7.04 -12.43
CA SER A 476 35.62 7.77 -11.30
C SER A 476 34.93 7.51 -9.95
N LEU A 477 33.62 7.26 -9.95
CA LEU A 477 32.87 6.87 -8.74
C LEU A 477 33.23 5.45 -8.31
N ASN A 478 33.35 4.50 -9.24
CA ASN A 478 33.83 3.15 -8.92
C ASN A 478 35.25 3.15 -8.33
N GLN A 479 36.13 4.02 -8.80
CA GLN A 479 37.45 4.22 -8.20
C GLN A 479 37.37 4.80 -6.77
N LYS A 480 36.40 5.67 -6.47
CA LYS A 480 36.17 6.14 -5.09
C LYS A 480 35.62 5.02 -4.20
N TYR A 481 34.58 4.31 -4.64
CA TYR A 481 33.96 3.20 -3.92
C TYR A 481 34.98 2.10 -3.57
N PHE A 482 35.87 1.75 -4.50
CA PHE A 482 36.97 0.80 -4.25
C PHE A 482 37.95 1.25 -3.15
N ASN A 483 38.11 2.57 -2.96
CA ASN A 483 38.99 3.20 -1.97
C ASN A 483 38.29 3.54 -0.63
N GLY A 484 37.13 2.93 -0.33
CA GLY A 484 36.44 3.14 0.95
C GLY A 484 35.76 4.50 1.06
N TYR A 485 35.08 4.95 0.00
CA TYR A 485 34.41 6.27 -0.01
C TYR A 485 33.30 6.42 1.05
N THR A 486 32.62 5.32 1.40
CA THR A 486 31.68 5.24 2.53
C THR A 486 32.34 5.54 3.88
N ASP A 487 33.63 5.24 4.01
CA ASP A 487 34.34 5.17 5.28
C ASP A 487 34.87 6.57 5.70
N GLN A 488 34.69 7.58 4.87
CA GLN A 488 35.23 8.94 5.07
C GLN A 488 34.40 9.83 6.00
N GLY A 489 33.18 9.39 6.34
CA GLY A 489 32.33 10.00 7.38
C GLY A 489 31.49 11.21 6.93
N GLN A 490 30.27 11.27 7.46
CA GLN A 490 29.22 12.27 7.18
C GLN A 490 28.86 12.48 5.70
N CYS A 491 27.75 11.85 5.32
CA CYS A 491 27.05 12.03 4.05
C CYS A 491 25.80 12.93 4.22
N ASN A 492 25.14 13.30 3.14
CA ASN A 492 23.84 13.99 3.16
C ASN A 492 22.72 12.94 3.04
N SER A 493 21.61 13.09 3.77
CA SER A 493 20.51 12.12 3.71
C SER A 493 19.99 11.97 2.27
N GLY A 494 19.96 10.75 1.75
CA GLY A 494 19.65 10.43 0.35
C GLY A 494 20.86 10.33 -0.59
N ASP A 495 22.09 10.62 -0.15
CA ASP A 495 23.30 10.27 -0.89
C ASP A 495 23.38 8.74 -1.08
N ILE A 496 23.92 8.30 -2.23
CA ILE A 496 24.04 6.88 -2.59
C ILE A 496 25.51 6.50 -2.86
N ALA A 497 25.93 5.36 -2.34
CA ALA A 497 27.25 4.78 -2.56
C ALA A 497 27.21 3.26 -2.78
N CYS A 498 28.33 2.73 -3.26
CA CYS A 498 28.62 1.29 -3.24
C CYS A 498 29.80 1.04 -2.30
N THR A 499 29.75 -0.02 -1.51
CA THR A 499 30.85 -0.37 -0.59
C THR A 499 31.88 -1.26 -1.28
N GLN A 500 33.07 -1.42 -0.68
CA GLN A 500 34.14 -2.24 -1.27
C GLN A 500 33.72 -3.71 -1.47
N ASN A 501 32.85 -4.22 -0.60
CA ASN A 501 32.27 -5.57 -0.70
C ASN A 501 31.23 -5.70 -1.83
N GLY A 502 30.80 -4.58 -2.41
CA GLY A 502 29.76 -4.53 -3.43
C GLY A 502 28.34 -4.47 -2.89
N ASN A 503 28.16 -4.12 -1.61
CA ASN A 503 26.85 -3.74 -1.06
C ASN A 503 26.43 -2.37 -1.58
N PHE A 504 25.13 -2.12 -1.57
CA PHE A 504 24.54 -0.81 -1.80
C PHE A 504 24.46 -0.06 -0.48
N ALA A 505 24.65 1.25 -0.49
CA ALA A 505 24.56 2.09 0.71
C ALA A 505 23.77 3.36 0.43
N ILE A 506 22.76 3.63 1.26
CA ILE A 506 22.04 4.91 1.31
C ILE A 506 22.48 5.66 2.56
N CYS A 507 22.65 6.97 2.46
CA CYS A 507 22.82 7.81 3.63
C CYS A 507 21.48 8.10 4.32
N ASP A 508 21.35 7.72 5.59
CA ASP A 508 20.25 8.13 6.46
C ASP A 508 20.80 9.00 7.61
N ASN A 509 20.26 10.20 7.77
CA ASN A 509 20.58 11.14 8.86
C ASN A 509 22.10 11.37 9.10
N GLY A 510 22.89 11.29 8.03
CA GLY A 510 24.35 11.50 8.04
C GLY A 510 25.20 10.24 8.30
N SER A 511 24.58 9.06 8.37
CA SER A 511 25.22 7.74 8.51
C SER A 511 24.92 6.87 7.29
N TRP A 512 25.87 6.06 6.85
CA TRP A 512 25.62 5.08 5.78
C TRP A 512 24.91 3.84 6.32
N VAL A 513 23.79 3.47 5.69
CA VAL A 513 23.07 2.21 5.92
C VAL A 513 23.38 1.29 4.74
N GLU A 514 24.05 0.17 5.00
CA GLU A 514 24.36 -0.84 3.98
C GLU A 514 23.22 -1.85 3.79
N THR A 515 23.03 -2.27 2.54
CA THR A 515 22.12 -3.35 2.13
C THR A 515 22.86 -4.27 1.17
N GLU A 516 22.84 -5.58 1.45
CA GLU A 516 23.43 -6.58 0.54
C GLU A 516 22.69 -6.63 -0.80
N CYS A 517 23.43 -6.71 -1.90
CA CYS A 517 22.84 -6.87 -3.21
C CYS A 517 22.35 -8.30 -3.44
N ALA A 518 21.21 -8.46 -4.13
CA ALA A 518 20.63 -9.77 -4.44
C ALA A 518 21.62 -10.68 -5.21
N SER A 519 21.54 -11.99 -4.99
CA SER A 519 22.48 -12.98 -5.54
C SER A 519 22.68 -12.84 -7.07
N GLY A 520 23.92 -12.75 -7.51
CA GLY A 520 24.31 -12.49 -8.91
C GLY A 520 24.41 -11.00 -9.29
N THR A 521 24.02 -10.09 -8.39
CA THR A 521 24.20 -8.64 -8.54
C THR A 521 25.24 -8.10 -7.56
N THR A 522 25.74 -6.89 -7.82
CA THR A 522 26.69 -6.17 -6.97
C THR A 522 26.55 -4.67 -7.25
N CYS A 523 26.81 -3.83 -6.26
CA CYS A 523 26.76 -2.39 -6.44
C CYS A 523 27.97 -1.88 -7.23
N PHE A 524 27.72 -1.07 -8.25
CA PHE A 524 28.70 -0.21 -8.91
C PHE A 524 28.01 1.04 -9.47
N ALA A 525 28.80 2.09 -9.75
CA ALA A 525 28.33 3.22 -10.56
C ALA A 525 28.31 2.85 -12.05
N TYR A 526 27.26 3.29 -12.74
CA TYR A 526 27.06 3.09 -14.18
C TYR A 526 26.40 4.33 -14.78
N ASP A 527 26.52 4.52 -16.10
CA ASP A 527 25.78 5.56 -16.82
C ASP A 527 24.68 4.99 -17.74
N SER A 528 23.64 5.79 -17.92
CA SER A 528 22.61 5.64 -18.96
C SER A 528 22.19 7.06 -19.37
N ASP A 529 22.01 7.31 -20.67
CA ASP A 529 21.41 8.55 -21.18
C ASP A 529 22.08 9.84 -20.63
N ASP A 530 23.42 9.86 -20.69
CA ASP A 530 24.30 10.92 -20.15
C ASP A 530 24.10 11.25 -18.65
N SER A 531 23.45 10.37 -17.90
CA SER A 531 23.23 10.44 -16.45
C SER A 531 23.97 9.33 -15.72
N VAL A 532 24.39 9.56 -14.47
CA VAL A 532 25.16 8.60 -13.66
C VAL A 532 24.37 8.15 -12.44
N TYR A 533 24.37 6.84 -12.23
CA TYR A 533 23.66 6.14 -11.18
C TYR A 533 24.64 5.26 -10.39
N ALA A 534 24.24 4.83 -9.20
CA ALA A 534 24.92 3.79 -8.44
C ALA A 534 23.87 2.87 -7.79
N GLY A 535 24.07 1.56 -7.86
CA GLY A 535 23.08 0.59 -7.37
C GLY A 535 23.45 -0.85 -7.69
N CYS A 536 22.72 -1.80 -7.09
CA CYS A 536 22.87 -3.22 -7.37
C CYS A 536 22.50 -3.55 -8.83
N ASN A 537 23.44 -4.09 -9.59
CA ASN A 537 23.23 -4.49 -10.99
C ASN A 537 24.05 -5.76 -11.28
N PHE A 538 23.79 -6.46 -12.39
CA PHE A 538 24.40 -7.76 -12.71
C PHE A 538 25.93 -7.70 -12.68
N GLN A 539 26.56 -8.65 -11.98
CA GLN A 539 28.02 -8.68 -11.78
C GLN A 539 28.81 -8.76 -13.11
N SER A 540 28.21 -9.33 -14.16
CA SER A 540 28.75 -9.39 -15.52
C SER A 540 28.89 -8.04 -16.22
N LEU A 541 28.17 -7.00 -15.76
CA LEU A 541 28.22 -5.66 -16.35
C LEU A 541 29.25 -4.75 -15.66
N LYS A 542 29.67 -5.07 -14.43
CA LYS A 542 30.56 -4.23 -13.61
C LYS A 542 31.88 -3.91 -14.31
N SER A 543 32.43 -4.86 -15.08
CA SER A 543 33.68 -4.69 -15.85
C SER A 543 33.64 -3.54 -16.84
N ASN A 544 32.46 -3.14 -17.32
CA ASN A 544 32.29 -2.10 -18.32
C ASN A 544 32.49 -0.68 -17.74
N TYR A 545 32.59 -0.54 -16.41
CA TYR A 545 32.64 0.74 -15.72
C TYR A 545 33.86 0.85 -14.78
N LEU A 546 34.95 0.14 -15.09
CA LEU A 546 36.20 0.13 -14.29
C LEU A 546 37.40 0.83 -14.95
N SER A 547 37.32 1.19 -16.25
CA SER A 547 38.45 1.69 -17.04
C SER A 547 38.03 2.70 -18.11
#